data_AF-A0A953EBK8-F1
#
_entry.id   AF-A0A953EBK8-F1
#
_cell.length_a   1.000
_cell.length_b   1.000
_cell.length_c   1.000
_cell.angle_alpha   90.00
_cell.angle_beta   90.00
_cell.angle_gamma   90.00
#
_symmetry.space_group_name_H-M   'P 1'
#
loop_
_entity.id
_entity.type
_entity.pdbx_description
1 polymer ?
#
loop_
_entity_poly.entity_id
_entity_poly.type
_entity_poly.pdbx_seq_one_letter_code
_entity_poly.pdbx_strand_id
1 'polypeptide(L)'
;PPTLTLQYQLVVSAALLLLASPLLGEPLAVSLTPVVAASFLYQVAGIAFVSYTAWFWLVSRYSASRLAAFSFLTPIFGVLAGALLLGERLGSLFALAVLLVAAGLWLVNRPAR
;
A
#
# COMPACT_ATOMS: atom_id res chain seq x y z
N PRO A 1 -9.77 10.28 -17.00
CA PRO A 1 -9.00 9.02 -17.03
C PRO A 1 -8.21 8.86 -15.73
N PRO A 2 -7.93 7.63 -15.26
CA PRO A 2 -7.30 7.39 -13.96
C PRO A 2 -5.96 8.12 -13.77
N THR A 3 -5.18 8.26 -14.84
CA THR A 3 -3.91 9.00 -14.87
C THR A 3 -4.06 10.48 -14.56
N LEU A 4 -5.08 11.15 -15.11
CA LEU A 4 -5.35 12.57 -14.80
C LEU A 4 -5.79 12.76 -13.35
N THR A 5 -6.63 11.88 -12.82
CA THR A 5 -7.06 11.92 -11.41
C THR A 5 -5.87 11.78 -10.46
N LEU A 6 -4.97 10.83 -10.74
CA LEU A 6 -3.75 10.63 -9.96
C LEU A 6 -2.83 11.86 -10.02
N GLN A 7 -2.68 12.46 -11.20
CA GLN A 7 -1.89 13.68 -11.37
C GLN A 7 -2.45 14.85 -10.56
N TYR A 8 -3.77 15.06 -10.60
CA TYR A 8 -4.41 16.09 -9.76
C TYR A 8 -4.23 15.82 -8.28
N GLN A 9 -4.40 14.58 -7.82
CA GLN A 9 -4.17 14.22 -6.43
C GLN A 9 -2.73 14.53 -6.00
N LEU A 10 -1.73 14.14 -6.78
CA LEU A 10 -0.32 14.38 -6.45
C LEU A 10 0.02 15.87 -6.39
N VAL A 11 -0.41 16.66 -7.39
CA VAL A 11 -0.12 18.09 -7.44
C VAL A 11 -0.81 18.85 -6.29
N VAL A 12 -2.09 18.55 -6.06
CA VAL A 12 -2.86 19.20 -4.98
C VAL A 12 -2.32 18.78 -3.62
N SER A 13 -2.06 17.49 -3.39
CA SER A 13 -1.46 17.02 -2.14
C SER A 13 -0.08 17.61 -1.90
N ALA A 14 0.78 17.70 -2.91
CA ALA A 14 2.11 18.31 -2.76
C ALA A 14 2.01 19.78 -2.33
N ALA A 15 1.15 20.56 -2.99
CA ALA A 15 0.93 21.97 -2.62
C ALA A 15 0.37 22.11 -1.20
N LEU A 16 -0.66 21.33 -0.86
CA LEU A 16 -1.29 21.39 0.46
C LEU A 16 -0.34 20.94 1.58
N LEU A 17 0.45 19.89 1.37
CA LEU A 17 1.38 19.37 2.37
C LEU A 17 2.56 20.33 2.60
N LEU A 18 3.07 20.98 1.54
CA LEU A 18 4.11 22.01 1.69
C LEU A 18 3.62 23.22 2.49
N LEU A 19 2.36 23.62 2.31
CA LEU A 19 1.74 24.69 3.09
C LEU A 19 1.43 24.24 4.52
N ALA A 20 1.04 22.99 4.72
CA ALA A 20 0.72 22.43 6.04
C ALA A 20 1.96 22.17 6.90
N SER A 21 3.11 21.84 6.30
CA SER A 21 4.38 21.58 7.01
C SER A 21 4.72 22.66 8.05
N PRO A 22 4.82 23.96 7.70
CA PRO A 22 5.13 25.00 8.69
C PRO A 22 3.99 25.20 9.70
N LEU A 23 2.73 24.99 9.31
CA LEU A 23 1.57 25.11 10.22
C LEU A 23 1.57 24.03 11.31
N LEU A 24 2.18 22.87 11.04
CA LEU A 24 2.31 21.76 11.97
C LEU A 24 3.65 21.77 12.74
N GLY A 25 4.52 22.75 12.49
CA GLY A 25 5.84 22.86 13.13
C GLY A 25 6.91 21.96 12.51
N GLU A 26 6.66 21.36 11.35
CA GLU A 26 7.63 20.52 10.63
C GLU A 26 8.63 21.40 9.85
N PRO A 27 9.94 21.14 9.97
CA PRO A 27 10.96 21.92 9.28
C PRO A 27 10.89 21.72 7.76
N LEU A 28 10.82 22.82 6.99
CA LEU A 28 10.91 22.74 5.51
C LEU A 28 12.29 22.27 5.03
N ALA A 29 13.33 22.46 5.84
CA ALA A 29 14.68 22.00 5.55
C ALA A 29 14.81 20.53 5.93
N VAL A 30 14.72 19.64 4.93
CA VAL A 30 14.93 18.20 5.12
C VAL A 30 16.42 17.91 5.20
N SER A 31 16.86 17.23 6.27
CA SER A 31 18.21 16.67 6.35
C SER A 31 18.28 15.43 5.45
N LEU A 32 18.97 15.57 4.31
CA LEU A 32 19.17 14.48 3.35
C LEU A 32 20.22 13.50 3.87
N THR A 33 19.81 12.66 4.81
CA THR A 33 20.60 11.49 5.21
C THR A 33 20.45 10.37 4.16
N PRO A 34 21.42 9.45 4.05
CA PRO A 34 21.30 8.31 3.14
C PRO A 34 20.04 7.47 3.40
N VAL A 35 19.61 7.36 4.66
CA VAL A 35 18.38 6.64 5.04
C VAL A 35 17.14 7.37 4.54
N VAL A 36 17.07 8.70 4.70
CA VAL A 36 15.95 9.50 4.17
C VAL A 36 15.88 9.37 2.65
N ALA A 37 17.01 9.46 1.96
CA ALA A 37 17.08 9.32 0.51
C ALA A 37 16.64 7.92 0.05
N ALA A 38 17.12 6.86 0.72
CA ALA A 38 16.76 5.48 0.40
C ALA A 38 15.27 5.20 0.66
N SER A 39 14.73 5.67 1.80
CA SER A 39 13.30 5.55 2.13
C SER A 39 12.43 6.29 1.14
N PHE A 40 12.82 7.51 0.75
CA PHE A 40 12.11 8.28 -0.28
C PHE A 40 12.13 7.57 -1.63
N LEU A 41 13.28 7.06 -2.05
CA LEU A 41 13.41 6.31 -3.30
C LEU A 41 12.57 5.03 -3.29
N TYR A 42 12.55 4.30 -2.17
CA TYR A 42 11.68 3.14 -2.00
C TYR A 42 10.19 3.52 -2.11
N GLN A 43 9.78 4.62 -1.48
CA GLN A 43 8.41 5.12 -1.55
C GLN A 43 8.03 5.52 -2.98
N VAL A 44 8.92 6.17 -3.73
CA VAL A 44 8.65 6.60 -5.11
C VAL A 44 8.66 5.41 -6.07
N ALA A 45 9.74 4.63 -6.09
CA ALA A 45 9.94 3.57 -7.08
C ALA A 45 9.14 2.31 -6.73
N GLY A 46 9.26 1.81 -5.50
CA GLY A 46 8.61 0.57 -5.06
C GLY A 46 7.12 0.77 -4.80
N ILE A 47 6.77 1.75 -3.97
CA ILE A 47 5.38 1.95 -3.59
C ILE A 47 4.63 2.69 -4.69
N ALA A 48 4.96 3.94 -5.02
CA ALA A 48 4.15 4.73 -5.93
C ALA A 48 4.21 4.24 -7.39
N PHE A 49 5.38 3.90 -7.93
CA PHE A 49 5.50 3.55 -9.34
C PHE A 49 5.13 2.09 -9.63
N VAL A 50 5.79 1.13 -8.98
CA VAL A 50 5.57 -0.30 -9.25
C VAL A 50 4.15 -0.72 -8.85
N SER A 51 3.66 -0.35 -7.67
CA SER A 51 2.34 -0.81 -7.20
C SER A 51 1.20 -0.24 -8.04
N TYR A 52 1.21 1.05 -8.39
CA TYR A 52 0.13 1.63 -9.20
C TYR A 52 0.17 1.14 -10.64
N THR A 53 1.36 0.95 -11.22
CA THR A 53 1.49 0.34 -12.55
C THR A 53 0.90 -1.07 -12.55
N ALA A 54 1.26 -1.90 -11.56
CA ALA A 54 0.73 -3.24 -11.41
C ALA A 54 -0.80 -3.23 -11.19
N TRP A 55 -1.30 -2.30 -10.36
CA TRP A 55 -2.73 -2.13 -10.10
C TRP A 55 -3.50 -1.77 -11.37
N PHE A 56 -3.08 -0.75 -12.10
CA PHE A 56 -3.75 -0.35 -13.34
C PHE A 56 -3.68 -1.43 -14.41
N TRP A 57 -2.56 -2.15 -14.50
CA TRP A 57 -2.43 -3.31 -15.38
C TRP A 57 -3.42 -4.42 -14.99
N LEU A 58 -3.56 -4.73 -13.69
CA LEU A 58 -4.52 -5.72 -13.20
C LEU A 58 -5.97 -5.28 -13.45
N VAL A 59 -6.33 -4.05 -13.12
CA VAL A 59 -7.69 -3.51 -13.32
C VAL A 59 -8.06 -3.47 -14.81
N SER A 60 -7.09 -3.34 -15.71
CA SER A 60 -7.33 -3.42 -17.15
C SER A 60 -7.70 -4.83 -17.64
N ARG A 61 -7.39 -5.88 -16.85
CA ARG A 61 -7.59 -7.30 -17.20
C ARG A 61 -8.63 -8.02 -16.33
N TYR A 62 -8.81 -7.58 -15.08
CA TYR A 62 -9.66 -8.20 -14.08
C TYR A 62 -10.64 -7.20 -13.49
N SER A 63 -11.79 -7.68 -12.99
CA SER A 63 -12.77 -6.79 -12.36
C SER A 63 -12.22 -6.17 -11.07
N ALA A 64 -12.45 -4.87 -10.89
CA ALA A 64 -12.00 -4.13 -9.72
C ALA A 64 -12.46 -4.77 -8.40
N SER A 65 -13.69 -5.30 -8.34
CA SER A 65 -14.23 -5.96 -7.15
C SER A 65 -13.47 -7.23 -6.77
N ARG A 66 -13.01 -8.04 -7.75
CA ARG A 66 -12.21 -9.24 -7.48
C ARG A 66 -10.83 -8.86 -6.96
N LEU A 67 -10.21 -7.84 -7.56
CA LEU A 67 -8.92 -7.32 -7.12
C LEU A 67 -8.98 -6.71 -5.73
N ALA A 68 -10.05 -5.96 -5.42
CA ALA A 68 -10.25 -5.37 -4.10
C ALA A 68 -10.37 -6.41 -2.98
N ALA A 69 -10.90 -7.60 -3.27
CA ALA A 69 -10.94 -8.70 -2.31
C ALA A 69 -9.52 -9.19 -1.94
N PHE A 70 -8.54 -9.12 -2.85
CA PHE A 70 -7.15 -9.47 -2.52
C PHE A 70 -6.50 -8.48 -1.55
N SER A 71 -7.02 -7.25 -1.41
CA SER A 71 -6.52 -6.28 -0.43
C SER A 71 -6.69 -6.78 1.02
N PHE A 72 -7.56 -7.77 1.28
CA PHE A 72 -7.65 -8.44 2.58
C PHE A 72 -6.38 -9.25 2.93
N LEU A 73 -5.51 -9.56 1.96
CA LEU A 73 -4.21 -10.19 2.20
C LEU A 73 -3.14 -9.20 2.70
N THR A 74 -3.35 -7.89 2.57
CA THR A 74 -2.40 -6.85 3.00
C THR A 74 -1.90 -7.04 4.43
N PRO A 75 -2.75 -7.24 5.47
CA PRO A 75 -2.27 -7.48 6.83
C PRO A 75 -1.41 -8.75 6.95
N ILE A 76 -1.68 -9.79 6.15
CA ILE A 76 -0.89 -11.02 6.16
C ILE A 76 0.52 -10.74 5.64
N PHE A 77 0.63 -10.06 4.49
CA PHE A 77 1.93 -9.66 3.96
C PHE A 77 2.67 -8.70 4.90
N GLY A 78 1.96 -7.81 5.59
CA GLY A 78 2.54 -6.92 6.60
C GLY A 78 3.17 -7.67 7.76
N VAL A 79 2.46 -8.64 8.36
CA VAL A 79 3.00 -9.46 9.46
C VAL A 79 4.13 -10.37 8.98
N LEU A 80 4.03 -10.93 7.77
CA LEU A 80 5.12 -11.72 7.17
C LEU A 80 6.38 -10.87 6.95
N ALA A 81 6.22 -9.63 6.47
CA ALA A 81 7.34 -8.69 6.35
C ALA A 81 7.92 -8.35 7.72
N GLY A 82 7.09 -8.17 8.76
CA GLY A 82 7.53 -8.02 10.15
C GLY A 82 8.39 -9.19 10.62
N ALA A 83 7.91 -10.42 10.43
CA ALA A 83 8.65 -11.63 10.77
C ALA A 83 9.96 -11.78 9.99
N LEU A 84 9.97 -11.48 8.69
CA LEU A 84 11.15 -11.63 7.83
C LEU A 84 12.19 -10.53 8.02
N LEU A 85 11.77 -9.28 8.20
CA LEU A 85 12.67 -8.12 8.27
C LEU A 85 13.07 -7.77 9.70
N LEU A 86 12.16 -7.94 10.67
CA LEU A 86 12.39 -7.61 12.08
C LEU A 86 12.60 -8.86 12.95
N GLY A 87 12.42 -10.07 12.43
CA GLY A 87 12.61 -11.31 13.18
C GLY A 87 11.49 -11.61 14.17
N GLU A 88 10.30 -11.04 13.98
CA GLU A 88 9.15 -11.27 14.86
C GLU A 88 8.66 -12.73 14.83
N ARG A 89 8.29 -13.26 16.00
CA ARG A 89 7.74 -14.62 16.11
C ARG A 89 6.28 -14.64 15.69
N LEU A 90 5.95 -15.51 14.74
CA LEU A 90 4.56 -15.73 14.33
C LEU A 90 3.80 -16.53 15.40
N GLY A 91 2.78 -15.89 15.99
CA GLY A 91 1.91 -16.51 17.00
C GLY A 91 0.73 -17.29 16.41
N SER A 92 0.05 -18.07 17.24
CA SER A 92 -1.16 -18.82 16.87
C SER A 92 -2.31 -17.93 16.36
N LEU A 93 -2.42 -16.70 16.88
CA LEU A 93 -3.39 -15.70 16.41
C LEU A 93 -3.17 -15.32 14.93
N PHE A 94 -1.92 -15.31 14.45
CA PHE A 94 -1.64 -15.06 13.04
C PHE A 94 -2.16 -16.20 12.15
N ALA A 95 -1.99 -17.45 12.58
CA ALA A 95 -2.55 -18.60 11.85
C ALA A 95 -4.09 -18.51 11.77
N LEU A 96 -4.76 -18.11 12.85
CA LEU A 96 -6.21 -17.87 12.85
C LEU A 96 -6.60 -16.74 11.88
N ALA A 97 -5.86 -15.64 11.87
CA ALA A 97 -6.11 -14.53 10.95
C ALA A 97 -5.98 -14.97 9.47
N VAL A 98 -4.95 -15.76 9.14
CA VAL A 98 -4.76 -16.31 7.79
C VAL A 98 -5.95 -17.19 7.38
N LEU A 99 -6.44 -18.04 8.29
CA LEU A 99 -7.60 -18.89 8.04
C LEU A 99 -8.88 -18.08 7.79
N LEU A 100 -9.13 -17.04 8.60
CA LEU A 100 -10.30 -16.17 8.45
C LEU A 100 -10.27 -15.39 7.13
N VAL A 101 -9.11 -14.86 6.74
CA VAL A 101 -8.95 -14.16 5.46
C VAL A 101 -9.14 -15.11 4.28
N ALA A 102 -8.57 -16.32 4.33
CA ALA A 102 -8.75 -17.34 3.30
C ALA A 102 -10.24 -17.73 3.14
N ALA A 103 -10.95 -17.91 4.25
CA ALA A 103 -12.38 -18.20 4.25
C ALA A 103 -13.21 -17.05 3.64
N GLY A 104 -12.91 -15.80 3.99
CA GLY A 104 -13.57 -14.62 3.43
C GLY A 104 -13.33 -14.49 1.92
N LEU A 105 -12.08 -14.68 1.47
CA LEU A 105 -11.72 -14.60 0.06
C LEU A 105 -12.41 -15.68 -0.77
N TRP A 106 -12.52 -16.89 -0.24
CA TRP A 106 -13.28 -17.98 -0.86
C TRP A 106 -14.77 -17.65 -0.96
N LEU A 107 -15.36 -17.13 0.12
CA LEU A 107 -16.79 -16.79 0.15
C LEU A 107 -17.17 -15.69 -0.86
N VAL A 108 -16.30 -14.69 -1.04
CA VAL A 108 -16.51 -13.58 -1.98
C VAL A 108 -16.28 -14.00 -3.44
N ASN A 109 -15.34 -14.90 -3.69
CA ASN A 109 -14.97 -15.32 -5.05
C ASN A 109 -15.69 -16.58 -5.54
N ARG A 110 -16.49 -17.25 -4.70
CA ARG A 110 -17.25 -18.42 -5.15
C ARG A 110 -18.26 -18.02 -6.24
N PRO A 111 -18.41 -18.82 -7.32
CA PRO A 111 -19.44 -18.55 -8.32
C PRO A 111 -20.83 -18.59 -7.66
N ALA A 112 -21.65 -17.57 -7.92
CA ALA A 112 -23.06 -17.59 -7.56
C ALA A 112 -23.70 -18.78 -8.30
N ARG A 113 -24.30 -19.70 -7.54
CA ARG A 113 -25.11 -20.77 -8.12
C ARG A 113 -26.39 -20.19 -8.70
#